data_AF-A0A969IHT7-F1
#
_entry.id   AF-A0A969IHT7-F1
#
_cell.length_a   1.000
_cell.length_b   1.000
_cell.length_c   1.000
_cell.angle_alpha   90.00
_cell.angle_beta   90.00
_cell.angle_gamma   90.00
#
_symmetry.space_group_name_H-M   'P 1'
#
loop_
_entity.id
_entity.type
_entity.pdbx_description
1 polymer ?
#
loop_
_entity_poly.entity_id
_entity_poly.type
_entity_poly.pdbx_seq_one_letter_code
_entity_poly.pdbx_strand_id
1 'polypeptide(L)'
;MWRSLRIGSDRPPKAERQETSSSRRDRLAVRVALATIICVVAAFLFSKDTQFLMPGQLASAHGAIENCSACHTKSGSGKLSWLHGLVAGDRLADSNACLTCHKMPDTAFNAHSASENVLKQSTERLTKVAAATPAPQSAHAQSMAFPTDNVVARGLYCATCHQEHQGVNFKLNKISNEQCRSCHVVKFDSFDGHHPKFENYPFKQRTQIIFDHEGHFGKHYPEVAGKDPAKRIPETCSTCHNSSKDKRVMAVAPFEQTCTGCHLDQITGKERVSGPKGIAFLSLPGLDLQTLKKKKAAIGEWPDASEAGLTPFMKVMIGRNARGRALIKTVDRLDLQDLSRANNAQIKAVTTLVWEIKGLFYALIRGKASDVLGDLNIGGGARLSANLVADLTASIPQDVIISAQQEWLPNLGTEMANRPETTAPDKGTWTATITESRLDVERRDRRHRQTGPTVSVKSAARDLECVHCSRNQGCSGSA
;
A
#
# COMPACT_ATOMS: atom_id res chain seq x y z
N MET A 1 52.09 -61.82 69.51
CA MET A 1 51.93 -61.72 70.98
C MET A 1 50.70 -60.87 71.26
N TRP A 2 49.68 -61.50 71.84
CA TRP A 2 48.45 -60.87 72.30
C TRP A 2 48.71 -59.99 73.52
N ARG A 3 48.01 -58.85 73.62
CA ARG A 3 47.53 -58.31 74.90
C ARG A 3 46.17 -57.66 74.71
N SER A 4 45.28 -58.00 75.63
CA SER A 4 43.85 -57.86 75.59
C SER A 4 43.32 -56.54 76.17
N LEU A 5 42.14 -56.17 75.65
CA LEU A 5 40.95 -55.66 76.36
C LEU A 5 41.06 -54.37 77.19
N ARG A 6 40.29 -53.35 76.78
CA ARG A 6 39.10 -52.97 77.57
C ARG A 6 38.02 -52.27 76.74
N ILE A 7 36.81 -52.78 76.90
CA ILE A 7 35.54 -52.31 76.34
C ILE A 7 35.07 -51.12 77.18
N GLY A 8 34.76 -50.00 76.51
CA GLY A 8 34.01 -48.87 77.05
C GLY A 8 32.77 -48.67 76.18
N SER A 9 31.61 -48.91 76.78
CA SER A 9 30.29 -48.79 76.17
C SER A 9 29.88 -47.32 76.10
N ASP A 10 29.90 -46.72 74.92
CA ASP A 10 29.24 -45.43 74.68
C ASP A 10 27.86 -45.64 74.06
N ARG A 11 26.84 -45.34 74.87
CA ARG A 11 25.44 -45.23 74.47
C ARG A 11 25.32 -44.08 73.44
N PRO A 12 24.54 -44.25 72.36
CA PRO A 12 24.20 -43.12 71.52
C PRO A 12 23.38 -42.10 72.34
N PRO A 13 23.60 -40.78 72.17
CA PRO A 13 22.79 -39.79 72.84
C PRO A 13 21.33 -39.94 72.42
N LYS A 14 20.46 -39.93 73.43
CA LYS A 14 19.00 -39.88 73.37
C LYS A 14 18.56 -38.97 72.22
N ALA A 15 17.81 -39.53 71.27
CA ALA A 15 17.07 -38.75 70.29
C ALA A 15 16.11 -37.83 71.06
N GLU A 16 16.48 -36.55 71.12
CA GLU A 16 15.61 -35.50 71.60
C GLU A 16 14.46 -35.39 70.61
N ARG A 17 13.30 -35.87 71.05
CA ARG A 17 12.05 -35.79 70.32
C ARG A 17 11.72 -34.31 70.15
N GLN A 18 12.15 -33.71 69.04
CA GLN A 18 11.71 -32.38 68.63
C GLN A 18 10.20 -32.45 68.38
N GLU A 19 9.43 -32.04 69.39
CA GLU A 19 8.02 -31.75 69.25
C GLU A 19 7.84 -30.60 68.25
N THR A 20 7.53 -30.97 67.01
CA THR A 20 6.54 -30.32 66.14
C THR A 20 6.62 -28.79 66.00
N SER A 21 7.72 -28.25 65.47
CA SER A 21 7.69 -26.91 64.86
C SER A 21 7.17 -26.94 63.41
N SER A 22 7.25 -28.09 62.73
CA SER A 22 6.67 -28.29 61.39
C SER A 22 5.15 -28.21 61.42
N SER A 23 4.48 -28.76 62.44
CA SER A 23 3.02 -28.77 62.49
C SER A 23 2.41 -27.38 62.64
N ARG A 24 3.07 -26.41 63.27
CA ARG A 24 2.56 -25.04 63.36
C ARG A 24 2.79 -24.27 62.07
N ARG A 25 3.94 -24.47 61.41
CA ARG A 25 4.26 -23.86 60.11
C ARG A 25 3.40 -24.43 58.98
N ASP A 26 3.16 -25.74 58.97
CA ASP A 26 2.29 -26.40 57.99
C ASP A 26 0.82 -26.01 58.21
N ARG A 27 0.35 -25.94 59.45
CA ARG A 27 -1.01 -25.45 59.74
C ARG A 27 -1.17 -23.97 59.40
N LEU A 28 -0.12 -23.16 59.58
CA LEU A 28 -0.12 -21.76 59.16
C LEU A 28 -0.12 -21.64 57.63
N ALA A 29 0.70 -22.42 56.93
CA ALA A 29 0.75 -22.46 55.46
C ALA A 29 -0.59 -22.91 54.87
N VAL A 30 -1.23 -23.94 55.44
CA VAL A 30 -2.55 -24.40 55.03
C VAL A 30 -3.63 -23.35 55.30
N ARG A 31 -3.58 -22.66 56.45
CA ARG A 31 -4.52 -21.57 56.76
C ARG A 31 -4.31 -20.36 55.86
N VAL A 32 -3.07 -20.01 55.54
CA VAL A 32 -2.75 -18.94 54.58
C VAL A 32 -3.24 -19.33 53.19
N ALA A 33 -2.98 -20.55 52.72
CA ALA A 33 -3.47 -21.02 51.44
C ALA A 33 -5.00 -21.03 51.37
N LEU A 34 -5.70 -21.51 52.40
CA LEU A 34 -7.15 -21.45 52.51
C LEU A 34 -7.66 -20.01 52.55
N ALA A 35 -7.02 -19.13 53.32
CA ALA A 35 -7.37 -17.71 53.35
C ALA A 35 -7.16 -17.05 51.99
N THR A 36 -6.08 -17.38 51.26
CA THR A 36 -5.84 -16.88 49.89
C THR A 36 -6.93 -17.38 48.94
N ILE A 37 -7.29 -18.67 49.00
CA ILE A 37 -8.38 -19.22 48.18
C ILE A 37 -9.70 -18.54 48.52
N ILE A 38 -10.02 -18.36 49.80
CA ILE A 38 -11.26 -17.69 50.24
C ILE A 38 -11.27 -16.22 49.82
N CYS A 39 -10.16 -15.49 49.95
CA CYS A 39 -10.03 -14.11 49.50
C CYS A 39 -10.15 -13.98 47.98
N VAL A 40 -9.57 -14.91 47.22
CA VAL A 40 -9.70 -14.95 45.76
C VAL A 40 -11.16 -15.24 45.39
N VAL A 41 -11.78 -16.27 45.96
CA VAL A 41 -13.19 -16.62 45.70
C VAL A 41 -14.12 -15.47 46.12
N ALA A 42 -13.88 -14.82 47.25
CA ALA A 42 -14.63 -13.64 47.66
C ALA A 42 -14.43 -12.46 46.69
N ALA A 43 -13.20 -12.19 46.23
CA ALA A 43 -12.94 -11.17 45.21
C ALA A 43 -13.68 -11.47 43.89
N PHE A 44 -13.81 -12.74 43.52
CA PHE A 44 -14.61 -13.19 42.37
C PHE A 44 -16.13 -13.04 42.59
N LEU A 45 -16.63 -13.32 43.79
CA LEU A 45 -18.08 -13.24 44.10
C LEU A 45 -18.59 -11.82 44.37
N PHE A 46 -17.71 -10.93 44.88
CA PHE A 46 -18.05 -9.53 45.17
C PHE A 46 -17.69 -8.56 44.03
N SER A 47 -17.02 -9.05 42.98
CA SER A 47 -16.85 -8.34 41.71
C SER A 47 -18.21 -8.19 41.03
N LYS A 48 -18.74 -6.95 41.01
CA LYS A 48 -20.02 -6.63 40.35
C LYS A 48 -19.89 -6.54 38.82
N ASP A 49 -18.68 -6.34 38.32
CA ASP A 49 -18.37 -6.27 36.90
C ASP A 49 -17.31 -7.32 36.53
N THR A 50 -17.70 -8.29 35.70
CA THR A 50 -16.82 -9.31 35.12
C THR A 50 -15.90 -8.76 34.02
N GLN A 51 -15.85 -7.44 33.87
CA GLN A 51 -15.11 -6.73 32.81
C GLN A 51 -13.59 -6.99 32.87
N PHE A 52 -13.04 -7.33 34.03
CA PHE A 52 -11.65 -7.76 34.21
C PHE A 52 -11.36 -9.16 33.62
N LEU A 53 -12.39 -9.99 33.42
CA LEU A 53 -12.27 -11.33 32.82
C LEU A 53 -12.52 -11.31 31.31
N MET A 54 -12.90 -10.16 30.75
CA MET A 54 -13.07 -9.99 29.32
C MET A 54 -11.71 -9.67 28.70
N PRO A 55 -11.35 -10.29 27.57
CA PRO A 55 -10.01 -10.18 26.99
C PRO A 55 -9.60 -8.76 26.58
N GLY A 56 -10.52 -7.79 26.59
CA GLY A 56 -10.29 -6.40 26.19
C GLY A 56 -10.96 -6.09 24.84
N GLN A 57 -10.92 -4.81 24.44
CA GLN A 57 -11.46 -4.39 23.13
C GLN A 57 -10.58 -4.90 21.99
N LEU A 58 -11.20 -5.26 20.87
CA LEU A 58 -10.51 -5.55 19.62
C LEU A 58 -9.79 -4.29 19.11
N ALA A 59 -8.76 -4.50 18.29
CA ALA A 59 -8.10 -3.44 17.55
C ALA A 59 -9.02 -2.86 16.48
N SER A 60 -8.74 -1.61 16.09
CA SER A 60 -9.60 -0.85 15.17
C SER A 60 -9.94 -1.59 13.87
N ALA A 61 -9.03 -2.41 13.33
CA ALA A 61 -9.27 -3.19 12.10
C ALA A 61 -10.40 -4.22 12.23
N HIS A 62 -10.67 -4.71 13.45
CA HIS A 62 -11.71 -5.70 13.74
C HIS A 62 -12.74 -5.17 14.76
N GLY A 63 -12.73 -3.86 15.07
CA GLY A 63 -13.55 -3.26 16.13
C GLY A 63 -15.06 -3.40 15.94
N ALA A 64 -15.51 -3.65 14.71
CA ALA A 64 -16.91 -3.87 14.37
C ALA A 64 -17.39 -5.33 14.56
N ILE A 65 -16.49 -6.26 14.93
CA ILE A 65 -16.85 -7.67 15.18
C ILE A 65 -17.39 -7.80 16.61
N GLU A 66 -18.70 -7.93 16.76
CA GLU A 66 -19.36 -8.03 18.07
C GLU A 66 -19.46 -9.48 18.58
N ASN A 67 -19.46 -10.45 17.67
CA ASN A 67 -19.64 -11.87 18.01
C ASN A 67 -18.28 -12.57 18.19
N CYS A 68 -17.97 -13.01 19.41
CA CYS A 68 -16.75 -13.78 19.69
C CYS A 68 -16.61 -15.03 18.81
N SER A 69 -17.73 -15.66 18.43
CA SER A 69 -17.76 -16.87 17.60
C SER A 69 -17.29 -16.64 16.17
N ALA A 70 -17.19 -15.37 15.74
CA ALA A 70 -16.58 -15.02 14.47
C ALA A 70 -15.08 -15.36 14.43
N CYS A 71 -14.40 -15.41 15.58
CA CYS A 71 -12.98 -15.73 15.69
C CYS A 71 -12.71 -16.98 16.55
N HIS A 72 -13.58 -17.25 17.53
CA HIS A 72 -13.42 -18.34 18.50
C HIS A 72 -14.46 -19.43 18.29
N THR A 73 -14.02 -20.53 17.71
CA THR A 73 -14.88 -21.69 17.38
C THR A 73 -15.48 -22.38 18.61
N LYS A 74 -14.88 -22.16 19.78
CA LYS A 74 -15.35 -22.69 21.07
C LYS A 74 -16.10 -21.66 21.93
N SER A 75 -16.39 -20.46 21.43
CA SER A 75 -17.21 -19.51 22.18
C SER A 75 -18.70 -19.87 22.01
N GLY A 76 -19.31 -20.43 23.07
CA GLY A 76 -20.73 -20.77 23.08
C GLY A 76 -21.63 -19.59 23.45
N SER A 77 -22.94 -19.72 23.24
CA SER A 77 -23.97 -18.73 23.64
C SER A 77 -24.62 -19.02 25.02
N GLY A 78 -24.06 -19.97 25.79
CA GLY A 78 -24.61 -20.39 27.09
C GLY A 78 -24.15 -19.53 28.28
N LYS A 79 -24.90 -19.57 29.39
CA LYS A 79 -24.63 -18.83 30.66
C LYS A 79 -23.28 -19.16 31.34
N LEU A 80 -22.57 -20.19 30.87
CA LEU A 80 -21.25 -20.61 31.35
C LEU A 80 -20.14 -20.48 30.28
N SER A 81 -20.39 -19.74 29.19
CA SER A 81 -19.43 -19.59 28.08
C SER A 81 -18.15 -18.84 28.47
N TRP A 82 -18.22 -17.92 29.44
CA TRP A 82 -17.04 -17.22 29.97
C TRP A 82 -15.98 -18.18 30.56
N LEU A 83 -16.39 -19.35 31.08
CA LEU A 83 -15.47 -20.40 31.54
C LEU A 83 -14.67 -21.02 30.39
N HIS A 84 -15.21 -21.02 29.17
CA HIS A 84 -14.50 -21.50 27.98
C HIS A 84 -13.46 -20.49 27.49
N GLY A 85 -13.61 -19.20 27.81
CA GLY A 85 -12.58 -18.18 27.61
C GLY A 85 -11.35 -18.35 28.52
N LEU A 86 -11.45 -19.16 29.58
CA LEU A 86 -10.34 -19.49 30.49
C LEU A 86 -9.55 -20.73 30.06
N VAL A 87 -10.05 -21.49 29.07
CA VAL A 87 -9.39 -22.69 28.53
C VAL A 87 -8.81 -22.34 27.17
N ALA A 88 -7.55 -22.69 26.93
CA ALA A 88 -6.93 -22.48 25.62
C ALA A 88 -7.78 -23.12 24.51
N GLY A 89 -8.33 -22.29 23.63
CA GLY A 89 -9.17 -22.71 22.51
C GLY A 89 -8.43 -23.56 21.47
N ASP A 90 -9.16 -24.06 20.48
CA ASP A 90 -8.55 -24.73 19.33
C ASP A 90 -7.96 -23.68 18.39
N ARG A 91 -6.64 -23.46 18.50
CA ARG A 91 -5.93 -22.40 17.76
C ARG A 91 -5.96 -22.61 16.25
N LEU A 92 -6.06 -23.85 15.78
CA LEU A 92 -6.17 -24.15 14.36
C LEU A 92 -7.57 -23.79 13.86
N ALA A 93 -8.61 -24.22 14.58
CA ALA A 93 -9.98 -23.88 14.25
C ALA A 93 -10.23 -22.37 14.31
N ASP A 94 -9.69 -21.68 15.31
CA ASP A 94 -9.78 -20.22 15.43
C ASP A 94 -8.99 -19.51 14.31
N SER A 95 -7.83 -20.02 13.91
CA SER A 95 -7.10 -19.48 12.75
C SER A 95 -7.83 -19.70 11.43
N ASN A 96 -8.54 -20.82 11.28
CA ASN A 96 -9.42 -21.07 10.14
C ASN A 96 -10.60 -20.09 10.11
N ALA A 97 -11.11 -19.66 11.28
CA ALA A 97 -12.12 -18.61 11.35
C ALA A 97 -11.60 -17.28 10.76
N CYS A 98 -10.34 -16.92 11.03
CA CYS A 98 -9.71 -15.76 10.38
C CYS A 98 -9.69 -15.88 8.84
N LEU A 99 -9.45 -17.09 8.31
CA LEU A 99 -9.36 -17.33 6.87
C LEU A 99 -10.71 -17.26 6.14
N THR A 100 -11.83 -17.25 6.86
CA THR A 100 -13.16 -17.01 6.26
C THR A 100 -13.26 -15.62 5.63
N CYS A 101 -12.55 -14.64 6.20
CA CYS A 101 -12.43 -13.28 5.69
C CYS A 101 -11.07 -13.01 5.03
N HIS A 102 -9.98 -13.56 5.58
CA HIS A 102 -8.63 -13.41 5.05
C HIS A 102 -8.27 -14.52 4.05
N LYS A 103 -8.48 -14.26 2.76
CA LYS A 103 -8.16 -15.21 1.70
C LYS A 103 -6.64 -15.34 1.51
N MET A 104 -6.08 -16.45 1.97
CA MET A 104 -4.66 -16.82 1.90
C MET A 104 -4.48 -18.12 1.08
N PRO A 105 -3.27 -18.45 0.59
CA PRO A 105 -3.01 -19.75 -0.03
C PRO A 105 -3.17 -20.90 0.99
N ASP A 106 -3.29 -22.14 0.53
CA ASP A 106 -3.39 -23.32 1.41
C ASP A 106 -2.17 -23.50 2.32
N THR A 107 -1.07 -22.83 1.99
CA THR A 107 0.13 -22.69 2.83
C THR A 107 0.01 -21.57 3.87
N ALA A 108 -1.18 -21.04 4.17
CA ALA A 108 -1.40 -19.91 5.09
C ALA A 108 -0.74 -20.11 6.46
N PHE A 109 -0.76 -21.35 6.97
CA PHE A 109 -0.20 -21.73 8.27
C PHE A 109 1.28 -22.08 8.23
N ASN A 110 1.94 -21.89 7.08
CA ASN A 110 3.38 -22.04 6.91
C ASN A 110 4.06 -20.66 7.03
N ALA A 111 5.30 -20.65 7.51
CA ALA A 111 6.08 -19.42 7.62
C ALA A 111 6.19 -18.75 6.25
N HIS A 112 5.84 -17.46 6.20
CA HIS A 112 5.80 -16.66 4.96
C HIS A 112 4.95 -17.28 3.84
N SER A 113 3.99 -18.15 4.21
CA SER A 113 3.19 -18.97 3.31
C SER A 113 4.03 -19.76 2.30
N ALA A 114 5.25 -20.14 2.67
CA ALA A 114 6.12 -20.97 1.86
C ALA A 114 5.62 -22.42 1.84
N SER A 115 6.00 -23.18 0.80
CA SER A 115 5.74 -24.62 0.78
C SER A 115 6.62 -25.33 1.81
N GLU A 116 6.15 -26.47 2.30
CA GLU A 116 6.87 -27.28 3.29
C GLU A 116 8.28 -27.65 2.81
N ASN A 117 8.42 -28.00 1.53
CA ASN A 117 9.71 -28.34 0.91
C ASN A 117 10.71 -27.16 0.99
N VAL A 118 10.25 -25.94 0.70
CA VAL A 118 11.08 -24.73 0.78
C VAL A 118 11.49 -24.45 2.23
N LEU A 119 10.56 -24.62 3.18
CA LEU A 119 10.85 -24.43 4.61
C LEU A 119 11.84 -25.46 5.15
N LYS A 120 11.73 -26.72 4.74
CA LYS A 120 12.65 -27.79 5.14
C LYS A 120 14.05 -27.52 4.62
N GLN A 121 14.20 -27.25 3.32
CA GLN A 121 15.50 -26.93 2.72
C GLN A 121 16.13 -25.68 3.33
N SER A 122 15.33 -24.65 3.56
CA SER A 122 15.80 -23.39 4.18
C SER A 122 16.25 -23.60 5.61
N THR A 123 15.49 -24.36 6.40
CA THR A 123 15.84 -24.71 7.79
C THR A 123 17.14 -25.51 7.84
N GLU A 124 17.29 -26.57 7.03
CA GLU A 124 18.51 -27.38 6.98
C GLU A 124 19.75 -26.55 6.63
N ARG A 125 19.62 -25.63 5.65
CA ARG A 125 20.69 -24.71 5.26
C ARG A 125 21.04 -23.73 6.39
N LEU A 126 20.03 -23.09 6.96
CA LEU A 126 20.22 -22.01 7.94
C LEU A 126 20.64 -22.52 9.32
N THR A 127 20.29 -23.74 9.70
CA THR A 127 20.78 -24.36 10.94
C THR A 127 22.30 -24.52 10.92
N LYS A 128 22.90 -24.86 9.76
CA LYS A 128 24.37 -24.91 9.61
C LYS A 128 25.02 -23.53 9.79
N VAL A 129 24.35 -22.47 9.34
CA VAL A 129 24.81 -21.08 9.50
C VAL A 129 24.66 -20.63 10.96
N ALA A 130 23.53 -20.98 11.61
CA ALA A 130 23.26 -20.65 13.00
C ALA A 130 24.30 -21.28 13.95
N ALA A 131 24.77 -22.49 13.66
CA ALA A 131 25.83 -23.15 14.43
C ALA A 131 27.18 -22.40 14.37
N ALA A 132 27.43 -21.60 13.33
CA ALA A 132 28.67 -20.87 13.12
C ALA A 132 28.58 -19.37 13.44
N THR A 133 27.38 -18.86 13.75
CA THR A 133 27.13 -17.42 13.93
C THR A 133 26.91 -17.09 15.41
N PRO A 134 27.62 -16.13 16.01
CA PRO A 134 27.35 -15.69 17.38
C PRO A 134 25.93 -15.13 17.49
N ALA A 135 25.14 -15.65 18.44
CA ALA A 135 23.81 -15.11 18.71
C ALA A 135 23.84 -14.13 19.91
N PRO A 136 22.96 -13.12 19.93
CA PRO A 136 22.84 -12.20 21.06
C PRO A 136 22.49 -12.96 22.35
N GLN A 137 23.02 -12.54 23.50
CA GLN A 137 22.74 -13.20 24.79
C GLN A 137 21.23 -13.24 25.12
N SER A 138 20.48 -12.22 24.71
CA SER A 138 19.01 -12.18 24.83
C SER A 138 18.33 -13.26 23.99
N ALA A 139 18.87 -13.59 22.82
CA ALA A 139 18.32 -14.63 21.95
C ALA A 139 18.61 -16.04 22.49
N HIS A 140 19.75 -16.24 23.17
CA HIS A 140 20.05 -17.48 23.88
C HIS A 140 19.09 -17.71 25.06
N ALA A 141 18.86 -16.70 25.90
CA ALA A 141 17.91 -16.79 27.01
C ALA A 141 16.48 -17.10 26.54
N GLN A 142 16.04 -16.43 25.46
CA GLN A 142 14.72 -16.70 24.85
C GLN A 142 14.61 -18.12 24.30
N SER A 143 15.65 -18.64 23.65
CA SER A 143 15.62 -19.99 23.05
C SER A 143 15.60 -21.10 24.11
N MET A 144 16.16 -20.85 25.31
CA MET A 144 16.04 -21.78 26.44
C MET A 144 14.65 -21.75 27.07
N ALA A 145 14.03 -20.57 27.17
CA ALA A 145 12.68 -20.42 27.71
C ALA A 145 11.58 -20.89 26.74
N PHE A 146 11.82 -20.74 25.43
CA PHE A 146 10.86 -21.02 24.36
C PHE A 146 11.57 -21.74 23.19
N PRO A 147 11.79 -23.06 23.28
CA PRO A 147 12.45 -23.83 22.22
C PRO A 147 11.61 -23.84 20.93
N THR A 148 12.28 -23.62 19.80
CA THR A 148 11.66 -23.32 18.49
C THR A 148 11.41 -24.57 17.63
N ASP A 149 11.97 -25.70 18.04
CA ASP A 149 11.95 -27.01 17.39
C ASP A 149 10.52 -27.57 17.16
N ASN A 150 9.58 -27.21 18.03
CA ASN A 150 8.21 -27.73 18.00
C ASN A 150 7.18 -26.75 17.40
N VAL A 151 7.59 -25.54 17.00
CA VAL A 151 6.66 -24.50 16.53
C VAL A 151 6.17 -24.77 15.11
N VAL A 152 7.05 -25.29 14.24
CA VAL A 152 6.68 -25.65 12.85
C VAL A 152 5.82 -26.92 12.81
N ALA A 153 6.10 -27.90 13.67
CA ALA A 153 5.38 -29.18 13.70
C ALA A 153 3.90 -29.07 14.09
N ARG A 154 3.50 -27.97 14.73
CA ARG A 154 2.11 -27.71 15.14
C ARG A 154 1.37 -26.75 14.20
N GLY A 155 2.04 -26.20 13.19
CA GLY A 155 1.52 -25.14 12.32
C GLY A 155 1.60 -23.75 12.98
N LEU A 156 1.80 -22.71 12.16
CA LEU A 156 1.77 -21.32 12.62
C LEU A 156 0.34 -20.79 12.57
N TYR A 157 -0.16 -20.36 13.72
CA TYR A 157 -1.50 -19.82 13.88
C TYR A 157 -1.49 -18.30 13.75
N CYS A 158 -2.58 -17.71 13.26
CA CYS A 158 -2.66 -16.26 13.02
C CYS A 158 -2.34 -15.44 14.29
N ALA A 159 -2.88 -15.90 15.43
CA ALA A 159 -2.71 -15.26 16.73
C ALA A 159 -1.30 -15.36 17.33
N THR A 160 -0.41 -16.16 16.74
CA THR A 160 1.00 -16.25 17.17
C THR A 160 1.72 -14.92 16.94
N CYS A 161 1.42 -14.24 15.84
CA CYS A 161 2.01 -12.93 15.50
C CYS A 161 1.00 -11.79 15.69
N HIS A 162 -0.26 -12.03 15.32
CA HIS A 162 -1.32 -11.02 15.39
C HIS A 162 -2.15 -11.22 16.65
N GLN A 163 -1.70 -10.61 17.75
CA GLN A 163 -2.45 -10.66 19.01
C GLN A 163 -3.56 -9.62 18.98
N GLU A 164 -4.77 -10.12 19.03
CA GLU A 164 -5.99 -9.32 19.11
C GLU A 164 -6.29 -8.98 20.60
N HIS A 165 -7.27 -8.11 20.86
CA HIS A 165 -7.70 -7.67 22.20
C HIS A 165 -6.75 -6.74 22.96
N GLN A 166 -5.84 -6.08 22.26
CA GLN A 166 -4.93 -5.09 22.84
C GLN A 166 -5.50 -3.65 22.81
N GLY A 167 -6.79 -3.50 22.45
CA GLY A 167 -7.50 -2.24 22.35
C GLY A 167 -7.47 -1.61 20.96
N VAL A 168 -8.42 -0.70 20.71
CA VAL A 168 -8.66 -0.07 19.38
C VAL A 168 -7.42 0.61 18.78
N ASN A 169 -6.51 1.10 19.63
CA ASN A 169 -5.28 1.79 19.20
C ASN A 169 -4.13 0.83 18.90
N PHE A 170 -4.29 -0.46 19.17
CA PHE A 170 -3.27 -1.45 18.86
C PHE A 170 -3.14 -1.67 17.36
N LYS A 171 -1.90 -1.78 16.90
CA LYS A 171 -1.57 -1.94 15.49
C LYS A 171 -1.24 -3.41 15.22
N LEU A 172 -2.23 -4.21 14.79
CA LEU A 172 -2.02 -5.64 14.49
C LEU A 172 -0.90 -5.89 13.47
N ASN A 173 -0.63 -4.92 12.59
CA ASN A 173 0.43 -5.02 11.58
C ASN A 173 1.83 -4.73 12.12
N LYS A 174 1.96 -4.31 13.38
CA LYS A 174 3.26 -4.14 14.04
C LYS A 174 3.63 -5.41 14.78
N ILE A 175 4.55 -6.17 14.19
CA ILE A 175 5.13 -7.38 14.79
C ILE A 175 6.51 -7.01 15.33
N SER A 176 6.82 -7.45 16.55
CA SER A 176 8.11 -7.19 17.18
C SER A 176 9.21 -8.13 16.67
N ASN A 177 10.47 -7.73 16.83
CA ASN A 177 11.62 -8.57 16.46
C ASN A 177 11.62 -9.89 17.25
N GLU A 178 11.20 -9.86 18.51
CA GLU A 178 11.11 -11.02 19.41
C GLU A 178 10.13 -12.07 18.85
N GLN A 179 8.98 -11.62 18.33
CA GLN A 179 8.00 -12.52 17.72
C GLN A 179 8.59 -13.24 16.50
N CYS A 180 9.36 -12.56 15.66
CA CYS A 180 10.05 -13.19 14.53
C CYS A 180 11.18 -14.14 14.98
N ARG A 181 11.98 -13.73 15.97
CA ARG A 181 13.09 -14.53 16.53
C ARG A 181 12.63 -15.79 17.24
N SER A 182 11.37 -15.84 17.68
CA SER A 182 10.77 -17.02 18.32
C SER A 182 10.72 -18.25 17.42
N CYS A 183 10.79 -18.09 16.10
CA CYS A 183 10.72 -19.21 15.14
C CYS A 183 11.98 -19.33 14.27
N HIS A 184 12.69 -18.23 14.02
CA HIS A 184 13.88 -18.25 13.16
C HIS A 184 15.07 -18.96 13.84
N VAL A 185 15.69 -19.88 13.11
CA VAL A 185 16.89 -20.63 13.56
C VAL A 185 18.14 -19.74 13.62
N VAL A 186 18.27 -18.79 12.70
CA VAL A 186 19.31 -17.74 12.77
C VAL A 186 18.75 -16.58 13.58
N LYS A 187 19.41 -16.25 14.69
CA LYS A 187 19.02 -15.14 15.55
C LYS A 187 19.62 -13.83 15.03
N PHE A 188 18.84 -12.75 15.09
CA PHE A 188 19.21 -11.42 14.63
C PHE A 188 18.85 -10.37 15.70
N ASP A 189 19.40 -9.16 15.62
CA ASP A 189 19.10 -8.08 16.56
C ASP A 189 17.86 -7.27 16.15
N SER A 190 17.71 -6.99 14.85
CA SER A 190 16.56 -6.26 14.31
C SER A 190 16.19 -6.71 12.90
N PHE A 191 14.88 -6.70 12.61
CA PHE A 191 14.34 -6.99 11.29
C PHE A 191 14.80 -5.95 10.27
N ASP A 192 14.78 -4.65 10.60
CA ASP A 192 15.18 -3.57 9.69
C ASP A 192 16.66 -3.65 9.25
N GLY A 193 17.55 -4.19 10.09
CA GLY A 193 18.97 -4.29 9.79
C GLY A 193 19.37 -5.55 9.01
N HIS A 194 18.55 -6.61 9.07
CA HIS A 194 18.93 -7.95 8.59
C HIS A 194 17.89 -8.60 7.67
N HIS A 195 16.78 -7.91 7.37
CA HIS A 195 15.81 -8.32 6.37
C HIS A 195 16.12 -7.68 5.00
N PRO A 196 16.06 -8.44 3.89
CA PRO A 196 16.16 -7.87 2.55
C PRO A 196 15.14 -6.76 2.33
N LYS A 197 15.50 -5.70 1.59
CA LYS A 197 14.57 -4.62 1.25
C LYS A 197 13.38 -5.19 0.48
N PHE A 198 12.18 -4.81 0.91
CA PHE A 198 10.97 -5.06 0.14
C PHE A 198 10.89 -4.07 -1.01
N GLU A 199 11.24 -4.49 -2.22
CA GLU A 199 11.20 -3.59 -3.37
C GLU A 199 9.77 -3.38 -3.91
N ASN A 200 8.78 -4.20 -3.50
CA ASN A 200 7.43 -4.18 -4.08
C ASN A 200 6.28 -4.62 -3.13
N TYR A 201 6.38 -4.42 -1.82
CA TYR A 201 5.34 -4.89 -0.87
C TYR A 201 4.53 -3.74 -0.24
N PRO A 202 3.17 -3.77 -0.23
CA PRO A 202 2.26 -4.45 -1.16
C PRO A 202 1.79 -3.56 -2.34
N PHE A 203 2.09 -2.26 -2.36
CA PHE A 203 1.74 -1.35 -3.47
C PHE A 203 2.84 -0.29 -3.68
N LYS A 204 3.11 0.10 -4.95
CA LYS A 204 4.03 1.22 -5.28
C LYS A 204 3.44 2.61 -4.97
N GLN A 205 2.11 2.75 -5.02
CA GLN A 205 1.37 3.97 -4.65
C GLN A 205 -0.01 3.57 -4.11
N ARG A 206 -0.40 4.16 -2.98
CA ARG A 206 -1.75 4.01 -2.42
C ARG A 206 -2.74 4.82 -3.26
N THR A 207 -3.95 4.31 -3.46
CA THR A 207 -5.05 5.11 -4.05
C THR A 207 -5.30 6.34 -3.17
N GLN A 208 -5.40 7.53 -3.78
CA GLN A 208 -5.70 8.77 -3.04
C GLN A 208 -7.15 8.83 -2.53
N ILE A 209 -8.00 7.92 -2.99
CA ILE A 209 -9.37 7.75 -2.48
C ILE A 209 -9.29 7.02 -1.13
N ILE A 210 -9.68 7.71 -0.06
CA ILE A 210 -9.90 7.10 1.25
C ILE A 210 -11.31 6.52 1.24
N PHE A 211 -11.42 5.20 1.06
CA PHE A 211 -12.70 4.51 1.07
C PHE A 211 -13.11 4.14 2.51
N ASP A 212 -14.26 4.65 2.95
CA ASP A 212 -14.85 4.31 4.24
C ASP A 212 -15.78 3.09 4.10
N HIS A 213 -15.30 1.93 4.55
CA HIS A 213 -16.06 0.69 4.51
C HIS A 213 -17.28 0.76 5.45
N GLU A 214 -17.13 1.35 6.63
CA GLU A 214 -18.20 1.43 7.63
C GLU A 214 -19.36 2.28 7.10
N GLY A 215 -19.05 3.46 6.55
CA GLY A 215 -20.06 4.32 5.92
C GLY A 215 -20.77 3.65 4.73
N HIS A 216 -20.05 2.89 3.90
CA HIS A 216 -20.67 2.20 2.77
C HIS A 216 -21.65 1.10 3.21
N PHE A 217 -21.22 0.20 4.11
CA PHE A 217 -22.07 -0.90 4.57
C PHE A 217 -23.15 -0.47 5.56
N GLY A 218 -22.82 0.42 6.50
CA GLY A 218 -23.73 0.84 7.57
C GLY A 218 -24.75 1.89 7.17
N LYS A 219 -24.46 2.71 6.15
CA LYS A 219 -25.32 3.82 5.73
C LYS A 219 -25.71 3.76 4.27
N HIS A 220 -24.74 3.81 3.36
CA HIS A 220 -25.05 4.07 1.95
C HIS A 220 -25.74 2.89 1.25
N TYR A 221 -25.30 1.65 1.51
CA TYR A 221 -25.94 0.47 0.94
C TYR A 221 -27.39 0.30 1.42
N PRO A 222 -27.72 0.35 2.73
CA PRO A 222 -29.10 0.38 3.18
C PRO A 222 -29.95 1.48 2.55
N GLU A 223 -29.42 2.70 2.42
CA GLU A 223 -30.13 3.81 1.77
C GLU A 223 -30.42 3.54 0.29
N VAL A 224 -29.47 2.95 -0.44
CA VAL A 224 -29.64 2.59 -1.85
C VAL A 224 -30.66 1.47 -2.01
N ALA A 225 -30.57 0.39 -1.22
CA ALA A 225 -31.54 -0.70 -1.25
C ALA A 225 -32.96 -0.23 -0.91
N GLY A 226 -33.09 0.70 0.03
CA GLY A 226 -34.38 1.28 0.40
C GLY A 226 -35.00 2.14 -0.70
N LYS A 227 -34.18 2.81 -1.52
CA LYS A 227 -34.64 3.65 -2.63
C LYS A 227 -34.89 2.87 -3.92
N ASP A 228 -34.07 1.86 -4.19
CA ASP A 228 -34.12 1.05 -5.40
C ASP A 228 -33.76 -0.41 -5.08
N PRO A 229 -34.76 -1.26 -4.81
CA PRO A 229 -34.54 -2.68 -4.52
C PRO A 229 -33.93 -3.46 -5.68
N ALA A 230 -33.97 -2.94 -6.91
CA ALA A 230 -33.38 -3.58 -8.08
C ALA A 230 -31.87 -3.30 -8.21
N LYS A 231 -31.32 -2.32 -7.46
CA LYS A 231 -29.88 -2.06 -7.45
C LYS A 231 -29.15 -3.16 -6.68
N ARG A 232 -28.24 -3.83 -7.40
CA ARG A 232 -27.41 -4.88 -6.83
C ARG A 232 -26.37 -4.29 -5.90
N ILE A 233 -26.50 -4.60 -4.61
CA ILE A 233 -25.54 -4.19 -3.58
C ILE A 233 -24.48 -5.29 -3.39
N PRO A 234 -23.21 -4.92 -3.19
CA PRO A 234 -22.18 -5.88 -2.79
C PRO A 234 -22.52 -6.58 -1.46
N GLU A 235 -22.80 -7.88 -1.50
CA GLU A 235 -23.08 -8.69 -0.31
C GLU A 235 -21.81 -9.27 0.34
N THR A 236 -20.69 -9.30 -0.39
CA THR A 236 -19.44 -9.89 0.09
C THR A 236 -18.24 -9.00 -0.24
N CYS A 237 -17.19 -9.12 0.58
CA CYS A 237 -15.92 -8.41 0.35
C CYS A 237 -15.29 -8.75 -1.01
N SER A 238 -15.55 -9.96 -1.52
CA SER A 238 -15.02 -10.45 -2.80
C SER A 238 -15.59 -9.77 -4.03
N THR A 239 -16.69 -9.02 -3.88
CA THR A 239 -17.24 -8.17 -4.94
C THR A 239 -16.32 -6.99 -5.25
N CYS A 240 -15.63 -6.45 -4.23
CA CYS A 240 -14.72 -5.32 -4.38
C CYS A 240 -13.25 -5.74 -4.34
N HIS A 241 -12.94 -6.85 -3.69
CA HIS A 241 -11.58 -7.35 -3.56
C HIS A 241 -11.34 -8.60 -4.39
N ASN A 242 -10.26 -8.60 -5.16
CA ASN A 242 -9.73 -9.80 -5.78
C ASN A 242 -8.53 -10.32 -4.97
N SER A 243 -8.37 -11.64 -4.94
CA SER A 243 -7.09 -12.22 -4.56
C SER A 243 -6.13 -11.91 -5.70
N SER A 244 -5.09 -11.11 -5.45
CA SER A 244 -3.98 -10.96 -6.40
C SER A 244 -3.47 -12.35 -6.82
N LYS A 245 -2.83 -12.49 -8.00
CA LYS A 245 -2.25 -13.77 -8.47
C LYS A 245 -1.37 -14.43 -7.40
N ASP A 246 -0.76 -13.62 -6.53
CA ASP A 246 0.12 -14.08 -5.45
C ASP A 246 -0.62 -14.51 -4.17
N LYS A 247 -1.96 -14.40 -4.11
CA LYS A 247 -2.85 -14.77 -2.97
C LYS A 247 -2.48 -14.21 -1.58
N ARG A 248 -1.49 -13.31 -1.52
CA ARG A 248 -0.93 -12.72 -0.29
C ARG A 248 -1.43 -11.31 0.00
N VAL A 249 -2.15 -10.69 -0.94
CA VAL A 249 -2.67 -9.31 -0.85
C VAL A 249 -4.10 -9.28 -1.39
N MET A 250 -5.03 -8.69 -0.63
CA MET A 250 -6.35 -8.28 -1.13
C MET A 250 -6.15 -7.08 -2.04
N ALA A 251 -6.11 -7.33 -3.34
CA ALA A 251 -6.17 -6.25 -4.32
C ALA A 251 -7.63 -5.82 -4.49
N VAL A 252 -7.82 -4.59 -4.96
CA VAL A 252 -9.16 -4.05 -5.27
C VAL A 252 -9.42 -4.31 -6.75
N ALA A 253 -10.61 -4.80 -7.07
CA ALA A 253 -11.03 -4.96 -8.46
C ALA A 253 -11.19 -3.59 -9.15
N PRO A 254 -11.07 -3.51 -10.49
CA PRO A 254 -11.14 -2.24 -11.22
C PRO A 254 -12.41 -1.43 -10.92
N PHE A 255 -12.32 -0.11 -11.07
CA PHE A 255 -13.44 0.83 -10.83
C PHE A 255 -14.71 0.42 -11.58
N GLU A 256 -14.54 -0.09 -12.81
CA GLU A 256 -15.60 -0.55 -13.69
C GLU A 256 -16.44 -1.67 -13.06
N GLN A 257 -15.81 -2.51 -12.24
CA GLN A 257 -16.46 -3.66 -11.60
C GLN A 257 -17.00 -3.31 -10.21
N THR A 258 -16.43 -2.32 -9.53
CA THR A 258 -16.66 -2.10 -8.09
C THR A 258 -17.48 -0.85 -7.79
N CYS A 259 -17.31 0.21 -8.58
CA CYS A 259 -17.85 1.54 -8.26
C CYS A 259 -18.95 1.99 -9.21
N THR A 260 -18.91 1.57 -10.48
CA THR A 260 -19.74 2.15 -11.54
C THR A 260 -21.24 1.99 -11.32
N GLY A 261 -21.68 0.85 -10.76
CA GLY A 261 -23.10 0.57 -10.54
C GLY A 261 -23.83 1.61 -9.68
N CYS A 262 -23.10 2.34 -8.83
CA CYS A 262 -23.66 3.39 -7.98
C CYS A 262 -23.12 4.79 -8.31
N HIS A 263 -21.82 4.92 -8.63
CA HIS A 263 -21.18 6.24 -8.73
C HIS A 263 -21.00 6.76 -10.16
N LEU A 264 -21.10 5.93 -11.20
CA LEU A 264 -20.83 6.39 -12.57
C LEU A 264 -21.83 7.47 -13.01
N ASP A 265 -23.10 7.30 -12.67
CA ASP A 265 -24.16 8.25 -13.04
C ASP A 265 -24.04 9.57 -12.25
N GLN A 266 -23.49 9.52 -11.03
CA GLN A 266 -23.13 10.72 -10.25
C GLN A 266 -21.95 11.47 -10.88
N ILE A 267 -20.91 10.73 -11.25
CA ILE A 267 -19.68 11.28 -11.85
C ILE A 267 -19.95 11.88 -13.23
N THR A 268 -20.76 11.18 -14.04
CA THR A 268 -21.17 11.65 -15.37
C THR A 268 -22.33 12.64 -15.32
N GLY A 269 -22.85 12.94 -14.12
CA GLY A 269 -23.95 13.85 -13.82
C GLY A 269 -25.25 13.54 -14.52
N LYS A 270 -25.53 12.27 -14.84
CA LYS A 270 -26.85 11.83 -15.28
C LYS A 270 -27.94 12.06 -14.23
N GLU A 271 -27.57 12.05 -12.94
CA GLU A 271 -28.51 12.35 -11.85
C GLU A 271 -28.89 13.85 -11.75
N ARG A 272 -28.24 14.73 -12.52
CA ARG A 272 -28.61 16.15 -12.54
C ARG A 272 -29.84 16.36 -13.43
N VAL A 273 -30.94 16.74 -12.80
CA VAL A 273 -32.24 17.01 -13.46
C VAL A 273 -32.17 18.24 -14.38
N SER A 274 -31.33 19.22 -14.06
CA SER A 274 -31.14 20.42 -14.87
C SER A 274 -29.71 20.96 -14.75
N GLY A 275 -29.28 21.74 -15.75
CA GLY A 275 -27.92 22.26 -15.85
C GLY A 275 -26.92 21.29 -16.50
N PRO A 276 -25.66 21.72 -16.68
CA PRO A 276 -24.66 20.88 -17.31
C PRO A 276 -24.30 19.69 -16.42
N LYS A 277 -24.23 18.50 -17.04
CA LYS A 277 -23.91 17.21 -16.41
C LYS A 277 -22.51 17.16 -15.75
N GLY A 278 -21.69 18.18 -15.97
CA GLY A 278 -20.41 18.37 -15.31
C GLY A 278 -19.87 19.74 -15.68
N ILE A 279 -18.72 20.08 -15.12
CA ILE A 279 -17.97 21.27 -15.53
C ILE A 279 -16.84 20.78 -16.43
N ALA A 280 -16.90 21.11 -17.71
CA ALA A 280 -15.79 20.82 -18.63
C ALA A 280 -14.56 21.62 -18.19
N PHE A 281 -13.54 20.92 -17.69
CA PHE A 281 -12.29 21.54 -17.28
C PHE A 281 -11.35 21.73 -18.47
N LEU A 282 -11.12 20.66 -19.24
CA LEU A 282 -10.42 20.67 -20.54
C LEU A 282 -11.36 20.18 -21.64
N SER A 283 -11.21 20.74 -22.84
CA SER A 283 -11.92 20.32 -24.05
C SER A 283 -11.03 20.57 -25.27
N LEU A 284 -11.39 19.95 -26.41
CA LEU A 284 -10.93 20.42 -27.71
C LEU A 284 -12.09 21.14 -28.37
N PRO A 285 -12.00 22.46 -28.65
CA PRO A 285 -13.11 23.15 -29.30
C PRO A 285 -13.42 22.59 -30.69
N GLY A 286 -14.68 22.64 -31.07
CA GLY A 286 -15.11 22.40 -32.45
C GLY A 286 -14.53 23.45 -33.39
N LEU A 287 -14.07 23.02 -34.57
CA LEU A 287 -13.42 23.87 -35.57
C LEU A 287 -14.00 23.63 -36.96
N ASP A 288 -14.14 24.69 -37.76
CA ASP A 288 -14.38 24.60 -39.20
C ASP A 288 -13.13 24.09 -39.94
N LEU A 289 -12.94 22.77 -39.89
CA LEU A 289 -11.78 22.09 -40.50
C LEU A 289 -11.77 22.25 -42.01
N GLN A 290 -12.94 22.38 -42.66
CA GLN A 290 -13.04 22.56 -44.10
C GLN A 290 -12.45 23.92 -44.52
N THR A 291 -12.83 25.00 -43.85
CA THR A 291 -12.28 26.32 -44.13
C THR A 291 -10.80 26.40 -43.76
N LEU A 292 -10.37 25.83 -42.63
CA LEU A 292 -8.96 25.80 -42.23
C LEU A 292 -8.09 25.09 -43.28
N LYS A 293 -8.56 23.94 -43.79
CA LYS A 293 -7.89 23.21 -44.88
C LYS A 293 -7.84 24.02 -46.18
N LYS A 294 -8.97 24.64 -46.58
CA LYS A 294 -9.04 25.51 -47.78
C LYS A 294 -8.09 26.71 -47.69
N LYS A 295 -7.94 27.28 -46.49
CA LYS A 295 -7.03 28.39 -46.19
C LYS A 295 -5.58 27.95 -45.94
N LYS A 296 -5.27 26.65 -46.05
CA LYS A 296 -3.94 26.05 -45.82
C LYS A 296 -3.39 26.37 -44.42
N ALA A 297 -4.25 26.41 -43.41
CA ALA A 297 -3.85 26.60 -42.02
C ALA A 297 -3.12 25.35 -41.51
N ALA A 298 -1.88 25.50 -41.04
CA ALA A 298 -1.08 24.40 -40.51
C ALA A 298 -1.47 24.07 -39.07
N ILE A 299 -2.60 23.38 -38.90
CA ILE A 299 -3.14 23.01 -37.58
C ILE A 299 -2.77 21.59 -37.12
N GLY A 300 -2.24 20.75 -38.02
CA GLY A 300 -2.02 19.32 -37.74
C GLY A 300 -3.33 18.53 -37.64
N GLU A 301 -3.29 17.40 -36.96
CA GLU A 301 -4.44 16.57 -36.63
C GLU A 301 -5.35 17.28 -35.62
N TRP A 302 -6.66 17.19 -35.86
CA TRP A 302 -7.68 17.68 -34.95
C TRP A 302 -8.92 16.79 -35.10
N PRO A 303 -9.65 16.46 -34.03
CA PRO A 303 -10.82 15.59 -34.15
C PRO A 303 -11.95 16.26 -34.92
N ASP A 304 -12.55 15.51 -35.84
CA ASP A 304 -13.66 15.97 -36.68
C ASP A 304 -14.99 16.10 -35.93
N ALA A 305 -15.15 15.40 -34.79
CA ALA A 305 -16.42 15.21 -34.09
C ALA A 305 -16.60 16.07 -32.82
N SER A 306 -15.85 17.18 -32.68
CA SER A 306 -16.01 18.03 -31.51
C SER A 306 -16.99 19.18 -31.75
N GLU A 307 -17.99 19.27 -30.88
CA GLU A 307 -18.91 20.42 -30.78
C GLU A 307 -18.63 21.27 -29.54
N ALA A 308 -17.56 20.99 -28.81
CA ALA A 308 -17.28 21.65 -27.55
C ALA A 308 -16.85 23.11 -27.76
N GLY A 309 -17.17 23.96 -26.78
CA GLY A 309 -16.57 25.29 -26.66
C GLY A 309 -15.21 25.23 -25.94
N LEU A 310 -14.41 26.29 -26.10
CA LEU A 310 -13.22 26.50 -25.28
C LEU A 310 -13.63 26.77 -23.83
N THR A 311 -13.18 25.93 -22.89
CA THR A 311 -13.61 26.04 -21.48
C THR A 311 -13.11 27.35 -20.83
N PRO A 312 -13.84 27.89 -19.83
CA PRO A 312 -13.36 29.04 -19.06
C PRO A 312 -11.98 28.82 -18.42
N PHE A 313 -11.71 27.59 -17.96
CA PHE A 313 -10.42 27.22 -17.38
C PHE A 313 -9.30 27.28 -18.41
N MET A 314 -9.53 26.77 -19.62
CA MET A 314 -8.55 26.87 -20.70
C MET A 314 -8.28 28.32 -21.11
N LYS A 315 -9.30 29.18 -21.11
CA LYS A 315 -9.09 30.62 -21.35
C LYS A 315 -8.17 31.25 -20.30
N VAL A 316 -8.33 30.87 -19.03
CA VAL A 316 -7.44 31.33 -17.94
C VAL A 316 -6.01 30.78 -18.11
N MET A 317 -5.87 29.48 -18.40
CA MET A 317 -4.57 28.82 -18.60
C MET A 317 -3.79 29.38 -19.80
N ILE A 318 -4.46 29.57 -20.94
CA ILE A 318 -3.88 30.19 -22.13
C ILE A 318 -3.62 31.68 -21.87
N GLY A 319 -4.53 32.37 -21.17
CA GLY A 319 -4.46 33.78 -20.79
C GLY A 319 -3.42 34.14 -19.70
N ARG A 320 -2.55 33.22 -19.29
CA ARG A 320 -1.52 33.46 -18.26
C ARG A 320 -0.57 34.61 -18.60
N ASN A 321 -0.32 34.84 -19.90
CA ASN A 321 0.54 35.90 -20.39
C ASN A 321 -0.22 36.88 -21.32
N ALA A 322 0.38 38.03 -21.64
CA ALA A 322 -0.25 39.08 -22.44
C ALA A 322 -0.62 38.61 -23.85
N ARG A 323 0.22 37.76 -24.47
CA ARG A 323 -0.01 37.17 -25.80
C ARG A 323 -1.25 36.28 -25.79
N GLY A 324 -1.36 35.39 -24.81
CA GLY A 324 -2.51 34.52 -24.63
C GLY A 324 -3.80 35.29 -24.40
N ARG A 325 -3.78 36.36 -23.59
CA ARG A 325 -4.97 37.22 -23.41
C ARG A 325 -5.41 37.90 -24.70
N ALA A 326 -4.47 38.41 -25.49
CA ALA A 326 -4.78 39.01 -26.80
C ALA A 326 -5.34 37.97 -27.79
N LEU A 327 -4.80 36.75 -27.74
CA LEU A 327 -5.29 35.62 -28.54
C LEU A 327 -6.73 35.26 -28.17
N ILE A 328 -7.03 35.04 -26.88
CA ILE A 328 -8.38 34.74 -26.41
C ILE A 328 -9.36 35.86 -26.79
N LYS A 329 -9.00 37.14 -26.61
CA LYS A 329 -9.84 38.27 -27.02
C LYS A 329 -10.18 38.27 -28.51
N THR A 330 -9.25 37.81 -29.35
CA THR A 330 -9.46 37.72 -30.80
C THR A 330 -10.38 36.55 -31.15
N VAL A 331 -10.11 35.38 -30.56
CA VAL A 331 -10.86 34.13 -30.80
C VAL A 331 -12.28 34.22 -30.26
N ASP A 332 -12.51 34.85 -29.11
CA ASP A 332 -13.85 34.98 -28.50
C ASP A 332 -14.86 35.78 -29.35
N ARG A 333 -14.37 36.47 -30.39
CA ARG A 333 -15.19 37.21 -31.35
C ARG A 333 -15.51 36.40 -32.61
N LEU A 334 -15.03 35.16 -32.70
CA LEU A 334 -15.21 34.27 -33.84
C LEU A 334 -16.14 33.14 -33.45
N ASP A 335 -16.95 32.72 -34.42
CA ASP A 335 -17.53 31.39 -34.39
C ASP A 335 -16.46 30.41 -34.88
N LEU A 336 -15.97 29.53 -34.00
CA LEU A 336 -14.93 28.58 -34.36
C LEU A 336 -15.45 27.48 -35.29
N GLN A 337 -16.76 27.22 -35.29
CA GLN A 337 -17.41 26.21 -36.13
C GLN A 337 -17.81 26.76 -37.51
N ASP A 338 -17.82 28.08 -37.70
CA ASP A 338 -18.00 28.73 -39.00
C ASP A 338 -16.92 29.80 -39.23
N LEU A 339 -15.86 29.41 -39.93
CA LEU A 339 -14.75 30.31 -40.27
C LEU A 339 -14.86 30.84 -41.71
N SER A 340 -15.98 30.62 -42.40
CA SER A 340 -16.14 30.96 -43.82
C SER A 340 -15.88 32.44 -44.13
N ARG A 341 -16.21 33.34 -43.19
CA ARG A 341 -16.00 34.79 -43.28
C ARG A 341 -14.72 35.29 -42.61
N ALA A 342 -13.91 34.40 -42.04
CA ALA A 342 -12.70 34.78 -41.33
C ALA A 342 -11.61 35.27 -42.29
N ASN A 343 -10.99 36.40 -41.96
CA ASN A 343 -9.84 36.93 -42.68
C ASN A 343 -8.54 36.18 -42.32
N ASN A 344 -7.46 36.41 -43.06
CA ASN A 344 -6.20 35.69 -42.86
C ASN A 344 -5.59 35.89 -41.46
N ALA A 345 -5.78 37.05 -40.82
CA ALA A 345 -5.30 37.29 -39.46
C ALA A 345 -6.10 36.49 -38.43
N GLN A 346 -7.42 36.37 -38.62
CA GLN A 346 -8.31 35.55 -37.79
C GLN A 346 -7.97 34.06 -37.95
N ILE A 347 -7.74 33.58 -39.18
CA ILE A 347 -7.30 32.19 -39.42
C ILE A 347 -5.95 31.92 -38.73
N LYS A 348 -5.01 32.87 -38.76
CA LYS A 348 -3.73 32.74 -38.04
C LYS A 348 -3.92 32.72 -36.52
N ALA A 349 -4.88 33.48 -35.99
CA ALA A 349 -5.23 33.44 -34.56
C ALA A 349 -5.80 32.07 -34.18
N VAL A 350 -6.75 31.52 -34.93
CA VAL A 350 -7.29 30.17 -34.70
C VAL A 350 -6.19 29.11 -34.79
N THR A 351 -5.30 29.21 -35.78
CA THR A 351 -4.13 28.31 -35.89
C THR A 351 -3.25 28.40 -34.64
N THR A 352 -3.01 29.60 -34.12
CA THR A 352 -2.23 29.81 -32.90
C THR A 352 -2.93 29.19 -31.70
N LEU A 353 -4.26 29.35 -31.59
CA LEU A 353 -5.06 28.74 -30.52
C LEU A 353 -4.91 27.21 -30.51
N VAL A 354 -5.02 26.56 -31.66
CA VAL A 354 -4.85 25.09 -31.78
C VAL A 354 -3.50 24.67 -31.20
N TRP A 355 -2.42 25.35 -31.57
CA TRP A 355 -1.08 25.03 -31.06
C TRP A 355 -0.90 25.37 -29.57
N GLU A 356 -1.57 26.38 -29.04
CA GLU A 356 -1.60 26.65 -27.60
C GLU A 356 -2.31 25.53 -26.82
N ILE A 357 -3.42 25.01 -27.36
CA ILE A 357 -4.14 23.88 -26.75
C ILE A 357 -3.29 22.62 -26.79
N LYS A 358 -2.69 22.29 -27.95
CA LYS A 358 -1.74 21.18 -28.09
C LYS A 358 -0.57 21.31 -27.11
N GLY A 359 0.01 22.50 -26.98
CA GLY A 359 1.08 22.79 -26.04
C GLY A 359 0.67 22.60 -24.58
N LEU A 360 -0.55 23.02 -24.20
CA LEU A 360 -1.10 22.80 -22.86
C LEU A 360 -1.20 21.30 -22.52
N PHE A 361 -1.85 20.51 -23.39
CA PHE A 361 -1.95 19.06 -23.18
C PHE A 361 -0.56 18.41 -23.12
N TYR A 362 0.33 18.78 -24.04
CA TYR A 362 1.69 18.23 -24.09
C TYR A 362 2.49 18.53 -22.82
N ALA A 363 2.36 19.74 -22.27
CA ALA A 363 3.03 20.10 -21.03
C ALA A 363 2.45 19.36 -19.81
N LEU A 364 1.11 19.23 -19.74
CA LEU A 364 0.44 18.51 -18.65
C LEU A 364 0.75 17.01 -18.62
N ILE A 365 1.01 16.37 -19.77
CA ILE A 365 1.43 14.95 -19.79
C ILE A 365 2.92 14.77 -19.49
N ARG A 366 3.77 15.77 -19.77
CA ARG A 366 5.23 15.69 -19.61
C ARG A 366 5.75 16.15 -18.25
N GLY A 367 5.01 17.01 -17.55
CA GLY A 367 5.43 17.63 -16.29
C GLY A 367 4.31 17.64 -15.25
N LYS A 368 4.63 18.08 -14.03
CA LYS A 368 3.61 18.27 -13.01
C LYS A 368 2.75 19.48 -13.37
N ALA A 369 1.44 19.39 -13.13
CA ALA A 369 0.53 20.51 -13.40
C ALA A 369 0.94 21.79 -12.64
N SER A 370 1.55 21.66 -11.44
CA SER A 370 2.13 22.77 -10.68
C SER A 370 3.25 23.51 -11.42
N ASP A 371 4.04 22.78 -12.21
CA ASP A 371 5.17 23.34 -12.96
C ASP A 371 4.65 24.02 -14.23
N VAL A 372 3.63 23.41 -14.87
CA VAL A 372 2.99 23.92 -16.08
C VAL A 372 2.19 25.19 -15.82
N LEU A 373 1.55 25.28 -14.64
CA LEU A 373 0.68 26.39 -14.24
C LEU A 373 1.32 27.29 -13.16
N GLY A 374 2.62 27.13 -12.88
CA GLY A 374 3.37 27.90 -11.88
C GLY A 374 3.32 29.42 -12.09
N ASP A 375 3.29 29.85 -13.36
CA ASP A 375 3.25 31.26 -13.75
C ASP A 375 1.84 31.81 -13.94
N LEU A 376 0.81 31.10 -13.46
CA LEU A 376 -0.58 31.55 -13.62
C LEU A 376 -0.81 32.87 -12.86
N ASN A 377 -1.21 33.90 -13.59
CA ASN A 377 -1.59 35.20 -13.06
C ASN A 377 -3.07 35.43 -13.36
N ILE A 378 -3.89 35.45 -12.32
CA ILE A 378 -5.32 35.79 -12.42
C ILE A 378 -5.38 37.31 -12.33
N GLY A 379 -5.97 37.96 -13.35
CA GLY A 379 -5.90 39.40 -13.61
C GLY A 379 -5.85 40.30 -12.35
N GLY A 380 -4.95 41.29 -12.39
CA GLY A 380 -4.63 42.16 -11.25
C GLY A 380 -3.13 42.29 -10.96
N GLY A 381 -2.28 41.53 -11.67
CA GLY A 381 -0.82 41.62 -11.58
C GLY A 381 -0.21 40.78 -10.46
N ALA A 382 -1.01 40.28 -9.52
CA ALA A 382 -0.57 39.40 -8.44
C ALA A 382 -0.33 37.97 -8.97
N ARG A 383 0.91 37.48 -8.84
CA ARG A 383 1.21 36.05 -9.02
C ARG A 383 0.54 35.25 -7.91
N LEU A 384 -0.05 34.10 -8.26
CA LEU A 384 -0.53 33.16 -7.26
C LEU A 384 0.65 32.65 -6.41
N SER A 385 0.42 32.42 -5.12
CA SER A 385 1.45 31.83 -4.26
C SER A 385 1.74 30.40 -4.71
N ALA A 386 2.98 29.94 -4.53
CA ALA A 386 3.37 28.58 -4.93
C ALA A 386 2.52 27.50 -4.24
N ASN A 387 2.13 27.72 -2.98
CA ASN A 387 1.25 26.80 -2.24
C ASN A 387 -0.15 26.75 -2.86
N LEU A 388 -0.72 27.90 -3.23
CA LEU A 388 -2.04 27.94 -3.87
C LEU A 388 -2.01 27.27 -5.24
N VAL A 389 -0.95 27.45 -6.03
CA VAL A 389 -0.78 26.73 -7.30
C VAL A 389 -0.68 25.23 -7.05
N ALA A 390 0.12 24.81 -6.07
CA ALA A 390 0.24 23.39 -5.71
C ALA A 390 -1.12 22.80 -5.31
N ASP A 391 -1.90 23.49 -4.47
CA ASP A 391 -3.21 23.02 -4.03
C ASP A 391 -4.22 22.94 -5.19
N LEU A 392 -4.29 23.97 -6.04
CA LEU A 392 -5.18 24.00 -7.21
C LEU A 392 -4.83 22.92 -8.23
N THR A 393 -3.54 22.60 -8.38
CA THR A 393 -3.06 21.64 -9.38
C THR A 393 -2.95 20.22 -8.85
N ALA A 394 -2.93 20.01 -7.53
CA ALA A 394 -2.90 18.69 -6.90
C ALA A 394 -4.13 17.84 -7.25
N SER A 395 -5.25 18.49 -7.57
CA SER A 395 -6.50 17.81 -7.94
C SER A 395 -6.62 17.49 -9.43
N ILE A 396 -5.60 17.77 -10.24
CA ILE A 396 -5.61 17.50 -11.68
C ILE A 396 -5.10 16.06 -11.91
N PRO A 397 -5.97 15.11 -12.31
CA PRO A 397 -5.57 13.72 -12.47
C PRO A 397 -4.75 13.51 -13.75
N GLN A 398 -3.45 13.27 -13.60
CA GLN A 398 -2.53 13.09 -14.73
C GLN A 398 -2.95 11.94 -15.65
N ASP A 399 -3.40 10.81 -15.10
CA ASP A 399 -3.81 9.64 -15.88
C ASP A 399 -5.03 9.90 -16.77
N VAL A 400 -5.96 10.74 -16.30
CA VAL A 400 -7.14 11.15 -17.10
C VAL A 400 -6.70 12.04 -18.26
N ILE A 401 -5.73 12.94 -18.04
CA ILE A 401 -5.20 13.79 -19.11
C ILE A 401 -4.44 12.95 -20.15
N ILE A 402 -3.65 11.98 -19.72
CA ILE A 402 -2.96 11.05 -20.61
C ILE A 402 -3.98 10.27 -21.45
N SER A 403 -5.01 9.72 -20.81
CA SER A 403 -6.07 8.97 -21.51
C SER A 403 -6.81 9.85 -22.52
N ALA A 404 -7.19 11.07 -22.13
CA ALA A 404 -7.82 12.04 -23.01
C ALA A 404 -6.91 12.44 -24.18
N GLN A 405 -5.61 12.62 -23.95
CA GLN A 405 -4.65 12.93 -25.02
C GLN A 405 -4.52 11.77 -26.01
N GLN A 406 -4.48 10.52 -25.53
CA GLN A 406 -4.39 9.33 -26.39
C GLN A 406 -5.63 9.21 -27.29
N GLU A 407 -6.81 9.52 -26.75
CA GLU A 407 -8.06 9.47 -27.50
C GLU A 407 -8.20 10.65 -28.47
N TRP A 408 -7.89 11.87 -28.03
CA TRP A 408 -8.22 13.08 -28.77
C TRP A 408 -7.11 13.59 -29.69
N LEU A 409 -5.84 13.36 -29.34
CA LEU A 409 -4.65 13.85 -30.04
C LEU A 409 -3.55 12.78 -30.05
N PRO A 410 -3.77 11.60 -30.65
CA PRO A 410 -2.85 10.45 -30.53
C PRO A 410 -1.41 10.76 -30.99
N ASN A 411 -1.25 11.62 -32.00
CA ASN A 411 0.06 11.97 -32.56
C ASN A 411 0.70 13.23 -31.95
N LEU A 412 0.18 13.74 -30.83
CA LEU A 412 0.58 15.02 -30.23
C LEU A 412 2.10 15.17 -30.04
N GLY A 413 2.78 14.12 -29.56
CA GLY A 413 4.23 14.16 -29.34
C GLY A 413 5.02 14.43 -30.63
N THR A 414 4.65 13.75 -31.71
CA THR A 414 5.28 13.90 -33.04
C THR A 414 4.99 15.28 -33.62
N GLU A 415 3.78 15.79 -33.45
CA GLU A 415 3.40 17.11 -33.94
C GLU A 415 4.09 18.25 -33.20
N MET A 416 4.24 18.12 -31.88
CA MET A 416 4.95 19.12 -31.08
C MET A 416 6.44 19.17 -31.42
N ALA A 417 7.05 18.04 -31.79
CA ALA A 417 8.43 17.99 -32.27
C ALA A 417 8.61 18.64 -33.66
N ASN A 418 7.59 18.55 -34.52
CA ASN A 418 7.60 19.07 -35.88
C ASN A 418 6.84 20.39 -36.04
N ARG A 419 6.57 21.08 -34.92
CA ARG A 419 5.77 22.30 -34.92
C ARG A 419 6.41 23.35 -35.85
N PRO A 420 5.65 23.92 -36.81
CA PRO A 420 6.17 25.01 -37.63
C PRO A 420 6.59 26.19 -36.74
N GLU A 421 7.87 26.54 -36.75
CA GLU A 421 8.37 27.68 -35.98
C GLU A 421 7.67 28.97 -36.43
N THR A 422 6.96 29.62 -35.51
CA THR A 422 6.60 31.03 -35.70
C THR A 422 7.83 31.88 -35.37
N THR A 423 8.20 32.78 -36.28
CA THR A 423 9.43 33.62 -36.31
C THR A 423 9.67 34.60 -35.14
N ALA A 424 9.37 34.23 -33.89
CA ALA A 424 9.72 35.03 -32.72
C ALA A 424 10.21 34.14 -31.56
N PRO A 425 11.31 34.50 -30.87
CA PRO A 425 11.83 33.73 -29.74
C PRO A 425 10.81 33.74 -28.61
N ASP A 426 10.24 32.57 -28.33
CA ASP A 426 8.96 32.43 -27.66
C ASP A 426 9.14 32.25 -26.14
N LYS A 427 9.26 33.37 -25.40
CA LYS A 427 9.27 33.36 -23.91
C LYS A 427 7.89 33.04 -23.29
N GLY A 428 6.94 32.55 -24.08
CA GLY A 428 5.56 32.29 -23.67
C GLY A 428 5.05 30.88 -23.96
N THR A 429 5.88 30.01 -24.55
CA THR A 429 5.51 28.62 -24.88
C THR A 429 5.34 27.80 -23.61
N TRP A 430 4.56 26.72 -23.69
CA TRP A 430 4.40 25.77 -22.60
C TRP A 430 5.72 25.01 -22.37
N THR A 431 6.61 25.56 -21.55
CA THR A 431 7.82 24.89 -21.09
C THR A 431 7.54 24.22 -19.75
N ALA A 432 7.63 22.89 -19.69
CA ALA A 432 7.84 22.23 -18.41
C ALA A 432 9.23 22.67 -17.93
N THR A 433 9.30 23.45 -16.84
CA THR A 433 10.57 23.73 -16.16
C THR A 433 11.04 22.43 -15.52
N ILE A 434 11.63 21.54 -16.32
CA ILE A 434 12.30 20.35 -15.81
C ILE A 434 13.52 20.88 -15.07
N THR A 435 13.40 21.01 -13.75
CA THR A 435 14.58 21.21 -12.92
C THR A 435 15.39 19.92 -13.05
N GLU A 436 16.48 19.95 -13.82
CA GLU A 436 17.49 18.90 -13.88
C GLU A 436 18.15 18.74 -12.50
N SER A 437 17.45 18.15 -11.54
CA SER A 437 18.00 17.79 -10.23
C SER A 437 18.30 16.30 -10.10
N ARG A 438 18.11 15.52 -11.17
CA ARG A 438 18.26 14.06 -11.17
C ARG A 438 19.58 13.55 -11.76
N LEU A 439 20.38 14.39 -12.41
CA LEU A 439 21.68 14.00 -12.97
C LEU A 439 22.89 14.29 -12.05
N ASP A 440 22.73 15.10 -10.99
CA ASP A 440 23.82 15.39 -10.04
C ASP A 440 23.97 14.34 -8.92
N VAL A 441 22.96 13.51 -8.69
CA VAL A 441 23.04 12.43 -7.68
C VAL A 441 23.88 11.25 -8.20
N GLU A 442 23.73 10.86 -9.46
CA GLU A 442 24.55 9.80 -10.07
C GLU A 442 26.03 10.20 -10.26
N ARG A 443 26.31 11.50 -10.38
CA ARG A 443 27.69 12.01 -10.48
C ARG A 443 28.41 12.10 -9.13
N ARG A 444 27.67 12.25 -8.02
CA ARG A 444 28.21 12.15 -6.65
C ARG A 444 28.47 10.71 -6.22
N ASP A 445 27.60 9.76 -6.59
CA ASP A 445 27.78 8.35 -6.26
C ASP A 445 28.99 7.69 -6.97
N ARG A 446 29.34 8.16 -8.18
CA ARG A 446 30.57 7.69 -8.85
C ARG A 446 31.86 8.21 -8.20
N ARG A 447 31.84 9.35 -7.50
CA ARG A 447 33.04 9.87 -6.80
C ARG A 447 33.27 9.23 -5.45
N HIS A 448 32.23 8.79 -4.75
CA HIS A 448 32.39 8.11 -3.45
C HIS A 448 32.77 6.63 -3.55
N ARG A 449 32.77 6.04 -4.74
CA ARG A 449 33.18 4.64 -4.96
C ARG A 449 34.67 4.45 -5.27
N GLN A 450 35.46 5.53 -5.37
CA GLN A 450 36.89 5.46 -5.76
C GLN A 450 37.90 5.69 -4.63
N THR A 451 37.47 5.81 -3.36
CA THR A 451 38.40 5.96 -2.23
C THR A 451 38.30 4.78 -1.26
N GLY A 452 39.10 3.75 -1.53
CA GLY A 452 39.35 2.57 -0.68
C GLY A 452 40.47 1.72 -1.30
N PRO A 453 41.37 1.09 -0.50
CA PRO A 453 42.78 0.96 -0.85
C PRO A 453 43.06 -0.05 -1.97
N THR A 454 43.99 0.34 -2.84
CA THR A 454 44.60 -0.47 -3.89
C THR A 454 45.43 -1.61 -3.30
N VAL A 455 44.96 -2.85 -3.48
CA VAL A 455 45.83 -4.04 -3.41
C VAL A 455 46.28 -4.36 -4.83
N SER A 456 47.61 -4.25 -5.02
CA SER A 456 48.33 -4.57 -6.24
C SER A 456 48.32 -6.08 -6.50
N VAL A 457 47.84 -6.50 -7.68
CA VAL A 457 48.19 -7.80 -8.25
C VAL A 457 48.63 -7.58 -9.70
N LYS A 458 49.88 -7.99 -9.95
CA LYS A 458 50.61 -7.86 -11.21
C LYS A 458 49.97 -8.68 -12.34
N SER A 459 50.21 -8.18 -13.54
CA SER A 459 49.90 -8.71 -14.87
C SER A 459 50.23 -10.19 -15.08
N ALA A 460 49.39 -10.85 -15.87
CA ALA A 460 49.85 -11.75 -16.94
C ALA A 460 48.85 -11.64 -18.10
N ALA A 461 49.33 -11.06 -19.20
CA ALA A 461 48.70 -11.12 -20.52
C ALA A 461 48.99 -12.48 -21.18
N ARG A 462 48.17 -12.82 -22.17
CA ARG A 462 48.25 -13.82 -23.27
C ARG A 462 46.87 -14.47 -23.40
N ASP A 463 46.31 -14.78 -24.55
CA ASP A 463 46.52 -14.53 -25.98
C ASP A 463 45.23 -15.08 -26.65
N LEU A 464 45.07 -14.80 -27.95
CA LEU A 464 44.14 -15.44 -28.90
C LEU A 464 42.65 -15.09 -28.82
N GLU A 465 41.92 -14.97 -29.93
CA GLU A 465 42.15 -14.58 -31.31
C GLU A 465 40.73 -14.55 -31.91
N CYS A 466 40.48 -13.61 -32.80
CA CYS A 466 39.25 -13.56 -33.58
C CYS A 466 39.23 -14.71 -34.61
N VAL A 467 38.11 -15.42 -34.78
CA VAL A 467 37.75 -15.99 -36.09
C VAL A 467 36.23 -15.86 -36.32
N HIS A 468 35.95 -15.41 -37.54
CA HIS A 468 34.70 -15.11 -38.19
C HIS A 468 34.25 -16.33 -39.05
N CYS A 469 32.98 -16.74 -39.01
CA CYS A 469 32.19 -17.37 -40.09
C CYS A 469 30.87 -17.90 -39.48
N SER A 470 29.66 -17.45 -39.85
CA SER A 470 28.94 -17.41 -41.14
C SER A 470 28.34 -18.77 -41.57
N ARG A 471 27.00 -18.71 -41.74
CA ARG A 471 26.08 -19.54 -42.56
C ARG A 471 25.53 -20.89 -42.05
N ASN A 472 24.23 -20.80 -41.70
CA ASN A 472 23.06 -21.32 -42.45
C ASN A 472 22.64 -22.81 -42.36
N GLN A 473 21.30 -22.99 -42.46
CA GLN A 473 20.49 -24.23 -42.47
C GLN A 473 20.10 -24.72 -41.06
N GLY A 474 18.85 -25.01 -40.68
CA GLY A 474 17.63 -25.39 -41.40
C GLY A 474 17.02 -26.62 -40.67
N CYS A 475 15.68 -26.79 -40.71
CA CYS A 475 14.85 -27.89 -40.14
C CYS A 475 14.35 -27.62 -38.70
N SER A 476 13.06 -27.29 -38.46
CA SER A 476 11.82 -28.09 -38.55
C SER A 476 11.68 -29.17 -37.47
N GLY A 477 10.56 -29.16 -36.74
CA GLY A 477 9.99 -30.38 -36.14
C GLY A 477 9.63 -30.32 -34.65
N SER A 478 8.32 -30.20 -34.42
CA SER A 478 7.49 -30.58 -33.28
C SER A 478 8.08 -31.49 -32.17
N ALA A 479 7.83 -31.09 -30.92
CA ALA A 479 7.09 -31.86 -29.90
C ALA A 479 6.62 -30.90 -28.80
#